data_AF-A0A813GUW9-F1
#
_entry.id   AF-A0A813GUW9-F1
#
_cell.length_a   1.000
_cell.length_b   1.000
_cell.length_c   1.000
_cell.angle_alpha   90.00
_cell.angle_beta   90.00
_cell.angle_gamma   90.00
#
_symmetry.space_group_name_H-M   'P 1'
#
loop_
_entity.id
_entity.type
_entity.pdbx_description
1 polymer ?
#
loop_
_entity_poly.entity_id
_entity_poly.type
_entity_poly.pdbx_seq_one_letter_code
_entity_poly.pdbx_strand_id
1 'polypeptide(L)'
;MTVDRFHRVILSIPLQLGAESQLLRELGLPFEAYKAALKQGSTYSVENTIHVQEGLQQPLAGPFVFYSGGMTTPGCPDWGVRWIVYQTPLEVSIAQLNFLALKVSGVDSTRLDVAPMPSLYKYRQSLPKTAVDAHSTCSPSRPWDYADPSCWPQFYPKCDAGMRQSPINIITSEVTMVGKDNFLAATSWKPVSHLQVTNTGNTLQIASHQLGYVTLIGQDGFPEYYSVASIELHMPSEHCIDGRQFAAELHVVHKRQKYVAFVEDALEDAFPLVTAFLLDIGTDDSLLLTQFY
;
A
#
# COMPACT_ATOMS: atom_id res chain seq x y z
N MET A 1 -16.51 -7.30 -24.17
CA MET A 1 -15.40 -6.73 -23.35
C MET A 1 -15.94 -6.61 -21.93
N THR A 2 -15.47 -7.47 -21.03
CA THR A 2 -15.77 -7.36 -19.60
C THR A 2 -15.09 -6.10 -19.08
N VAL A 3 -15.87 -5.14 -18.58
CA VAL A 3 -15.33 -3.94 -17.94
C VAL A 3 -14.51 -4.39 -16.73
N ASP A 4 -13.21 -4.15 -16.78
CA ASP A 4 -12.27 -4.51 -15.72
C ASP A 4 -12.62 -3.66 -14.48
N ARG A 5 -13.43 -4.23 -13.57
CA ARG A 5 -13.79 -3.54 -12.33
C ARG A 5 -12.63 -3.69 -11.37
N PHE A 6 -11.77 -2.68 -11.32
CA PHE A 6 -10.72 -2.62 -10.30
C PHE A 6 -11.34 -2.72 -8.91
N HIS A 7 -10.99 -3.76 -8.18
CA HIS A 7 -11.45 -3.96 -6.81
C HIS A 7 -10.57 -3.18 -5.82
N ARG A 8 -9.31 -2.93 -6.21
CA ARG A 8 -8.31 -2.25 -5.40
C ARG A 8 -7.52 -1.24 -6.21
N VAL A 9 -7.12 -0.15 -5.55
CA VAL A 9 -6.09 0.77 -6.01
C VAL A 9 -4.97 0.74 -4.98
N ILE A 10 -3.73 0.53 -5.39
CA ILE A 10 -2.59 0.50 -4.49
C ILE A 10 -1.61 1.58 -4.89
N LEU A 11 -1.31 2.48 -3.95
CA LEU A 11 -0.18 3.39 -4.10
C LEU A 11 1.06 2.67 -3.62
N SER A 12 2.07 2.57 -4.45
CA SER A 12 3.36 2.00 -4.11
C SER A 12 4.39 3.12 -4.07
N ILE A 13 5.08 3.25 -2.94
CA ILE A 13 6.07 4.28 -2.69
C ILE A 13 7.38 3.59 -2.28
N PRO A 14 8.48 3.79 -3.03
CA PRO A 14 9.76 3.23 -2.64
C PRO A 14 10.30 3.94 -1.40
N LEU A 15 10.95 3.20 -0.51
CA LEU A 15 11.64 3.72 0.67
C LEU A 15 13.15 3.64 0.45
N GLN A 16 13.86 4.73 0.70
CA GLN A 16 15.31 4.77 0.58
C GLN A 16 15.97 5.23 1.88
N LEU A 17 17.20 4.75 2.11
CA LEU A 17 17.99 5.22 3.24
C LEU A 17 18.24 6.73 3.12
N GLY A 18 17.93 7.48 4.17
CA GLY A 18 18.05 8.93 4.22
C GLY A 18 17.73 9.47 5.62
N ALA A 19 17.07 10.63 5.67
CA ALA A 19 16.56 11.19 6.91
C ALA A 19 15.48 10.29 7.56
N GLU A 20 15.23 10.51 8.85
CA GLU A 20 14.16 9.81 9.56
C GLU A 20 12.78 10.20 9.00
N SER A 21 11.96 9.19 8.68
CA SER A 21 10.58 9.43 8.26
C SER A 21 9.72 9.80 9.47
N GLN A 22 9.11 10.98 9.44
CA GLN A 22 8.12 11.38 10.44
C GLN A 22 6.93 10.42 10.45
N LEU A 23 6.43 10.01 9.27
CA LEU A 23 5.32 9.07 9.15
C LEU A 23 5.60 7.75 9.87
N LEU A 24 6.78 7.15 9.63
CA LEU A 24 7.14 5.89 10.29
C LEU A 24 7.32 6.07 11.80
N ARG A 25 7.81 7.24 12.25
CA ARG A 25 7.89 7.57 13.67
C ARG A 25 6.50 7.65 14.30
N GLU A 26 5.54 8.31 13.65
CA GLU A 26 4.15 8.39 14.11
C GLU A 26 3.50 7.01 14.19
N LEU A 27 3.87 6.09 13.28
CA LEU A 27 3.50 4.67 13.31
C LEU A 27 4.19 3.85 14.42
N GLY A 28 4.97 4.49 15.30
CA GLY A 28 5.65 3.83 16.40
C GLY A 28 6.95 3.12 15.99
N LEU A 29 7.59 3.53 14.89
CA LEU A 29 8.85 2.94 14.40
C LEU A 29 10.01 3.94 14.49
N PRO A 30 11.14 3.63 15.17
CA PRO A 30 11.46 2.39 15.88
C PRO A 30 11.29 2.57 17.41
N PHE A 31 10.12 2.28 17.96
CA PHE A 31 9.95 2.30 19.42
C PHE A 31 10.23 0.92 20.02
N GLU A 32 11.27 0.84 20.86
CA GLU A 32 11.70 -0.39 21.54
C GLU A 32 10.58 -1.06 22.35
N ALA A 33 9.61 -0.29 22.86
CA ALA A 33 8.43 -0.81 23.55
C ALA A 33 7.61 -1.79 22.68
N TYR A 34 7.59 -1.59 21.36
CA TYR A 34 6.87 -2.47 20.42
C TYR A 34 7.74 -3.60 19.87
N LYS A 35 9.06 -3.59 20.13
CA LYS A 35 9.98 -4.60 19.60
C LYS A 35 9.64 -6.01 20.10
N ALA A 36 9.16 -6.17 21.33
CA ALA A 36 8.67 -7.46 21.83
C ALA A 36 7.33 -7.89 21.18
N ALA A 37 6.51 -6.92 20.76
CA ALA A 37 5.15 -7.07 20.22
C ALA A 37 5.08 -7.21 18.69
N LEU A 38 6.21 -7.46 18.03
CA LEU A 38 6.33 -7.64 16.57
C LEU A 38 6.77 -9.06 16.22
N LYS A 39 6.23 -10.07 16.90
CA LYS A 39 6.37 -11.46 16.45
C LYS A 39 5.45 -11.68 15.25
N GLN A 40 5.73 -12.66 14.40
CA GLN A 40 4.75 -13.05 13.39
C GLN A 40 3.42 -13.39 14.07
N GLY A 41 2.33 -12.84 13.54
CA GLY A 41 0.97 -12.99 14.05
C GLY A 41 0.62 -12.09 15.24
N SER A 42 1.52 -11.23 15.71
CA SER A 42 1.18 -10.29 16.80
C SER A 42 0.64 -8.96 16.27
N THR A 43 -0.28 -8.40 17.05
CA THR A 43 -0.90 -7.11 16.82
C THR A 43 -0.66 -6.20 18.03
N TYR A 44 -0.42 -4.92 17.79
CA TYR A 44 -0.34 -3.89 18.82
C TYR A 44 -1.02 -2.61 18.38
N SER A 45 -1.42 -1.80 19.35
CA SER A 45 -2.03 -0.50 19.09
C SER A 45 -0.99 0.61 19.12
N VAL A 46 -1.11 1.55 18.17
CA VAL A 46 -0.40 2.82 18.17
C VAL A 46 -1.39 3.91 18.54
N GLU A 47 -1.16 4.55 19.68
CA GLU A 47 -2.03 5.62 20.20
C GLU A 47 -1.74 6.98 19.56
N ASN A 48 -0.57 7.14 18.93
CA ASN A 48 -0.22 8.36 18.23
C ASN A 48 -1.18 8.59 17.05
N THR A 49 -1.53 9.85 16.83
CA THR A 49 -2.22 10.28 15.62
C THR A 49 -1.23 10.28 14.45
N ILE A 50 -1.58 9.60 13.35
CA ILE A 50 -0.80 9.64 12.11
C ILE A 50 -1.34 10.67 11.13
N HIS A 51 -0.42 11.34 10.43
CA HIS A 51 -0.69 12.35 9.42
C HIS A 51 -0.22 11.83 8.06
N VAL A 52 -1.01 10.95 7.44
CA VAL A 52 -0.61 10.24 6.20
C VAL A 52 -0.39 11.21 5.04
N GLN A 53 -1.23 12.24 4.92
CA GLN A 53 -1.17 13.21 3.81
C GLN A 53 0.13 14.01 3.87
N GLU A 54 0.47 14.51 5.04
CA GLU A 54 1.69 15.26 5.31
C GLU A 54 2.92 14.36 5.17
N GLY A 55 2.85 13.16 5.74
CA GLY A 55 3.94 12.18 5.72
C GLY A 55 4.30 11.67 4.33
N LEU A 56 3.36 11.67 3.38
CA LEU A 56 3.57 11.22 2.00
C LEU A 56 3.59 12.38 0.99
N GLN A 57 3.53 13.64 1.43
CA GLN A 57 3.42 14.80 0.56
C GLN A 57 4.51 14.85 -0.52
N GLN A 58 5.77 14.61 -0.14
CA GLN A 58 6.90 14.67 -1.07
C GLN A 58 6.84 13.53 -2.11
N PRO A 59 6.72 12.24 -1.74
CA PRO A 59 6.49 11.17 -2.72
C PRO A 59 5.32 11.43 -3.67
N LEU A 60 4.18 11.88 -3.15
CA LEU A 60 2.94 12.06 -3.91
C LEU A 60 2.95 13.29 -4.83
N ALA A 61 3.87 14.22 -4.63
CA ALA A 61 4.14 15.32 -5.56
C ALA A 61 5.06 14.91 -6.73
N GLY A 62 5.66 13.72 -6.65
CA GLY A 62 6.56 13.16 -7.64
C GLY A 62 5.85 12.50 -8.82
N PRO A 63 6.61 12.15 -9.88
CA PRO A 63 6.09 11.39 -11.00
C PRO A 63 5.75 9.95 -10.59
N PHE A 64 4.74 9.39 -11.25
CA PHE A 64 4.30 8.01 -11.05
C PHE A 64 3.95 7.33 -12.37
N VAL A 65 3.90 6.01 -12.37
CA VAL A 65 3.30 5.20 -13.43
C VAL A 65 2.10 4.47 -12.86
N PHE A 66 1.10 4.17 -13.69
CA PHE A 66 0.04 3.27 -13.30
C PHE A 66 -0.08 2.11 -14.28
N TYR A 67 -0.45 0.94 -13.75
CA TYR A 67 -0.71 -0.24 -14.56
C TYR A 67 -1.77 -1.12 -13.89
N SER A 68 -2.38 -2.02 -14.69
CA SER A 68 -3.30 -3.04 -14.18
C SER A 68 -2.54 -4.33 -13.96
N GLY A 69 -2.67 -4.89 -12.75
CA GLY A 69 -2.02 -6.14 -12.39
C GLY A 69 -2.78 -6.91 -11.31
N GLY A 70 -2.14 -7.99 -10.84
CA GLY A 70 -2.53 -8.79 -9.70
C GLY A 70 -1.91 -8.32 -8.40
N MET A 71 -2.16 -9.08 -7.33
CA MET A 71 -1.50 -8.92 -6.03
C MET A 71 -0.05 -9.41 -6.10
N THR A 72 0.81 -8.88 -5.24
CA THR A 72 2.21 -9.33 -5.03
C THR A 72 2.30 -10.51 -4.06
N THR A 73 1.15 -10.97 -3.55
CA THR A 73 1.01 -12.07 -2.60
C THR A 73 0.14 -13.20 -3.17
N PRO A 74 0.26 -14.42 -2.61
CA PRO A 74 -0.39 -15.60 -3.15
C PRO A 74 -1.91 -15.56 -3.18
N GLY A 75 -2.47 -16.30 -4.12
CA GLY A 75 -3.82 -16.10 -4.65
C GLY A 75 -3.78 -15.46 -6.04
N CYS A 76 -2.75 -14.64 -6.29
CA CYS A 76 -2.25 -14.20 -7.60
C CYS A 76 -3.36 -13.98 -8.64
N PRO A 77 -4.42 -13.20 -8.33
CA PRO A 77 -5.47 -12.96 -9.31
C PRO A 77 -4.88 -12.21 -10.50
N ASP A 78 -5.20 -12.64 -11.71
CA ASP A 78 -4.63 -12.05 -12.95
C ASP A 78 -5.19 -10.66 -13.29
N TRP A 79 -5.95 -10.04 -12.38
CA TRP A 79 -6.63 -8.77 -12.55
C TRP A 79 -7.18 -8.27 -11.21
N GLY A 80 -7.62 -7.01 -11.17
CA GLY A 80 -8.34 -6.44 -10.04
C GLY A 80 -7.57 -5.42 -9.20
N VAL A 81 -6.28 -5.19 -9.49
CA VAL A 81 -5.47 -4.12 -8.87
C VAL A 81 -5.09 -3.07 -9.92
N ARG A 82 -5.34 -1.80 -9.60
CA ARG A 82 -4.72 -0.64 -10.25
C ARG A 82 -3.53 -0.22 -9.40
N TRP A 83 -2.33 -0.47 -9.88
CA TRP A 83 -1.10 0.00 -9.25
C TRP A 83 -0.83 1.44 -9.66
N ILE A 84 -0.43 2.26 -8.71
CA ILE A 84 0.09 3.62 -8.91
C ILE A 84 1.45 3.63 -8.21
N VAL A 85 2.52 3.50 -8.98
CA VAL A 85 3.88 3.35 -8.45
C VAL A 85 4.62 4.68 -8.61
N TYR A 86 4.97 5.29 -7.48
CA TYR A 86 5.71 6.54 -7.43
C TYR A 86 7.20 6.31 -7.62
N GLN A 87 7.86 7.22 -8.32
CA GLN A 87 9.31 7.19 -8.47
C GLN A 87 10.04 7.93 -7.35
N THR A 88 9.39 8.94 -6.75
CA THR A 88 9.99 9.74 -5.67
C THR A 88 9.94 8.94 -4.37
N PRO A 89 11.09 8.59 -3.79
CA PRO A 89 11.13 7.74 -2.61
C PRO A 89 10.86 8.54 -1.34
N LEU A 90 10.30 7.86 -0.34
CA LEU A 90 10.26 8.32 1.04
C LEU A 90 11.60 8.01 1.71
N GLU A 91 12.24 9.02 2.30
CA GLU A 91 13.46 8.81 3.07
C GLU A 91 13.15 8.16 4.43
N VAL A 92 13.97 7.18 4.80
CA VAL A 92 13.87 6.46 6.07
C VAL A 92 15.24 6.30 6.71
N SER A 93 15.31 6.42 8.03
CA SER A 93 16.58 6.27 8.75
C SER A 93 17.01 4.81 8.84
N ILE A 94 18.31 4.57 9.04
CA ILE A 94 18.84 3.23 9.26
C ILE A 94 18.21 2.53 10.48
N ALA A 95 17.84 3.29 11.52
CA ALA A 95 17.18 2.75 12.70
C ALA A 95 15.77 2.23 12.38
N GLN A 96 15.01 2.97 11.56
CA GLN A 96 13.69 2.55 11.08
C GLN A 96 13.78 1.33 10.17
N LEU A 97 14.74 1.32 9.24
CA LEU A 97 14.98 0.17 8.36
C LEU A 97 15.38 -1.08 9.14
N ASN A 98 16.29 -0.97 10.11
CA ASN A 98 16.68 -2.10 10.95
C ASN A 98 15.50 -2.65 11.75
N PHE A 99 14.59 -1.79 12.19
CA PHE A 99 13.39 -2.21 12.91
C PHE A 99 12.45 -3.04 12.02
N LEU A 100 12.26 -2.63 10.76
CA LEU A 100 11.50 -3.38 9.77
C LEU A 100 12.19 -4.72 9.42
N ALA A 101 13.50 -4.68 9.20
CA ALA A 101 14.30 -5.83 8.78
C ALA A 101 14.34 -6.97 9.81
N LEU A 102 14.15 -6.67 11.09
CA LEU A 102 14.21 -7.68 12.13
C LEU A 102 12.99 -8.62 12.14
N LYS A 103 11.87 -8.25 11.49
CA LYS A 103 10.55 -8.83 11.84
C LYS A 103 9.53 -8.93 10.70
N VAL A 104 9.71 -8.23 9.57
CA VAL A 104 8.79 -8.22 8.42
C VAL A 104 9.51 -8.86 7.24
N SER A 105 8.99 -9.94 6.67
CA SER A 105 9.79 -10.80 5.80
C SER A 105 10.18 -10.19 4.45
N GLY A 106 11.33 -10.67 3.98
CA GLY A 106 11.87 -10.70 2.61
C GLY A 106 13.25 -11.35 2.64
N VAL A 107 13.68 -11.94 1.52
CA VAL A 107 14.92 -12.74 1.38
C VAL A 107 16.13 -12.02 1.97
N ASP A 108 17.12 -12.78 2.47
CA ASP A 108 18.49 -12.30 2.53
C ASP A 108 18.89 -11.81 1.12
N SER A 109 18.89 -10.50 0.91
CA SER A 109 19.37 -9.87 -0.34
C SER A 109 20.84 -10.22 -0.64
N THR A 110 21.52 -10.95 0.24
CA THR A 110 22.88 -11.46 0.04
C THR A 110 22.98 -12.93 -0.39
N ARG A 111 21.87 -13.68 -0.50
CA ARG A 111 21.88 -15.15 -0.77
C ARG A 111 21.04 -15.66 -1.94
N LEU A 112 20.56 -14.80 -2.85
CA LEU A 112 19.98 -15.29 -4.10
C LEU A 112 21.07 -15.91 -4.99
N ASP A 113 21.21 -17.24 -4.91
CA ASP A 113 21.99 -18.04 -5.84
C ASP A 113 21.25 -18.12 -7.20
N VAL A 114 21.55 -17.14 -8.05
CA VAL A 114 21.76 -17.21 -9.50
C VAL A 114 21.00 -18.30 -10.27
N ALA A 115 19.77 -17.98 -10.68
CA ALA A 115 19.32 -18.24 -12.05
C ALA A 115 19.07 -16.88 -12.73
N PRO A 116 19.41 -16.72 -14.02
CA PRO A 116 19.37 -15.40 -14.66
C PRO A 116 17.92 -14.92 -14.83
N MET A 117 17.49 -13.99 -13.96
CA MET A 117 16.58 -12.93 -14.39
C MET A 117 17.30 -12.12 -15.50
N PRO A 118 16.63 -11.75 -16.60
CA PRO A 118 17.27 -11.06 -17.71
C PRO A 118 17.96 -9.78 -17.21
N SER A 119 19.29 -9.80 -17.28
CA SER A 119 20.26 -8.74 -16.96
C SER A 119 19.74 -7.55 -16.13
N LEU A 120 19.98 -7.57 -14.80
CA LEU A 120 20.36 -6.41 -13.95
C LEU A 120 20.42 -6.87 -12.49
N TYR A 121 21.50 -7.55 -12.09
CA TYR A 121 21.78 -7.81 -10.67
C TYR A 121 23.25 -7.62 -10.36
N LYS A 122 23.60 -6.50 -9.72
CA LYS A 122 24.81 -6.36 -8.88
C LYS A 122 24.59 -5.44 -7.66
N TYR A 123 24.34 -6.11 -6.53
CA TYR A 123 24.88 -5.98 -5.15
C TYR A 123 24.65 -4.78 -4.19
N ARG A 124 24.29 -5.22 -2.96
CA ARG A 124 24.75 -4.88 -1.57
C ARG A 124 24.68 -3.44 -1.05
N GLN A 125 23.96 -3.28 0.07
CA GLN A 125 24.52 -2.78 1.34
C GLN A 125 23.70 -3.28 2.55
N SER A 126 24.36 -4.12 3.36
CA SER A 126 24.07 -4.64 4.72
C SER A 126 22.68 -4.39 5.35
N LEU A 127 21.87 -5.44 5.41
CA LEU A 127 20.74 -5.63 6.34
C LEU A 127 20.91 -6.97 7.09
N PRO A 128 20.29 -7.17 8.27
CA PRO A 128 20.71 -8.18 9.26
C PRO A 128 20.65 -9.64 8.77
N LYS A 129 21.64 -10.44 9.20
CA LYS A 129 21.83 -11.88 8.96
C LYS A 129 20.77 -12.82 9.57
N THR A 130 19.55 -12.35 9.83
CA THR A 130 18.46 -13.18 10.38
C THR A 130 17.45 -13.52 9.30
N ALA A 131 17.91 -14.02 8.16
CA ALA A 131 17.04 -14.64 7.19
C ALA A 131 16.80 -16.09 7.59
N VAL A 132 15.54 -16.49 7.55
CA VAL A 132 15.12 -17.89 7.66
C VAL A 132 15.71 -18.62 6.45
N ASP A 133 16.39 -19.74 6.67
CA ASP A 133 16.99 -20.54 5.61
C ASP A 133 15.95 -20.87 4.53
N ALA A 134 16.31 -20.68 3.25
CA ALA A 134 15.48 -21.09 2.12
C ALA A 134 15.09 -22.57 2.29
N HIS A 135 13.79 -22.86 2.28
CA HIS A 135 13.32 -24.21 2.48
C HIS A 135 13.57 -25.03 1.21
N SER A 136 14.22 -26.19 1.32
CA SER A 136 14.53 -27.06 0.17
C SER A 136 13.30 -27.73 -0.45
N THR A 137 12.12 -27.59 0.17
CA THR A 137 10.87 -28.26 -0.24
C THR A 137 9.66 -27.42 0.13
N CYS A 138 8.75 -27.26 -0.83
CA CYS A 138 7.46 -26.61 -0.63
C CYS A 138 6.62 -27.35 0.42
N SER A 139 6.17 -26.65 1.47
CA SER A 139 5.43 -27.26 2.59
C SER A 139 3.98 -26.80 2.63
N PRO A 140 2.98 -27.71 2.78
CA PRO A 140 1.60 -27.32 3.01
C PRO A 140 1.37 -26.54 4.31
N SER A 141 2.23 -26.72 5.33
CA SER A 141 2.10 -26.02 6.62
C SER A 141 2.55 -24.55 6.56
N ARG A 142 3.33 -24.21 5.54
CA ARG A 142 3.75 -22.85 5.20
C ARG A 142 3.67 -22.74 3.68
N PRO A 143 2.46 -22.64 3.12
CA PRO A 143 2.23 -22.78 1.68
C PRO A 143 2.89 -21.65 0.86
N TRP A 144 3.34 -20.58 1.53
CA TRP A 144 4.12 -19.53 0.90
C TRP A 144 4.95 -18.71 1.90
N ASP A 145 6.05 -18.17 1.39
CA ASP A 145 6.80 -17.02 1.91
C ASP A 145 7.56 -16.36 0.75
N TYR A 146 8.21 -15.23 1.00
CA TYR A 146 9.07 -14.59 0.00
C TYR A 146 10.43 -15.25 -0.19
N ALA A 147 10.82 -16.20 0.67
CA ALA A 147 12.12 -16.89 0.57
C ALA A 147 12.11 -17.90 -0.59
N ASP A 148 10.98 -18.51 -0.89
CA ASP A 148 10.82 -19.39 -2.06
C ASP A 148 9.50 -19.16 -2.83
N PRO A 149 9.44 -18.11 -3.68
CA PRO A 149 8.30 -17.86 -4.55
C PRO A 149 8.04 -18.96 -5.58
N SER A 150 9.04 -19.82 -5.87
CA SER A 150 8.88 -20.93 -6.82
C SER A 150 7.91 -22.00 -6.33
N CYS A 151 7.66 -22.04 -5.01
CA CYS A 151 6.67 -22.92 -4.40
C CYS A 151 5.22 -22.43 -4.52
N TRP A 152 5.00 -21.13 -4.79
CA TRP A 152 3.65 -20.56 -4.80
C TRP A 152 2.73 -21.25 -5.81
N PRO A 153 3.15 -21.55 -7.06
CA PRO A 153 2.30 -22.20 -8.05
C PRO A 153 1.75 -23.57 -7.63
N GLN A 154 2.46 -24.29 -6.77
CA GLN A 154 2.02 -25.60 -6.27
C GLN A 154 0.72 -25.50 -5.46
N PHE A 155 0.55 -24.42 -4.72
CA PHE A 155 -0.62 -24.18 -3.87
C PHE A 155 -1.57 -23.12 -4.43
N TYR A 156 -1.05 -22.26 -5.33
CA TYR A 156 -1.73 -21.14 -5.95
C TYR A 156 -1.42 -21.12 -7.46
N PRO A 157 -2.05 -21.99 -8.28
CA PRO A 157 -1.66 -22.19 -9.68
C PRO A 157 -1.66 -20.93 -10.56
N LYS A 158 -2.44 -19.91 -10.19
CA LYS A 158 -2.47 -18.62 -10.89
C LYS A 158 -1.18 -17.81 -10.76
N CYS A 159 -0.35 -18.11 -9.76
CA CYS A 159 0.94 -17.43 -9.59
C CYS A 159 1.94 -17.76 -10.72
N ASP A 160 1.73 -18.87 -11.46
CA ASP A 160 2.53 -19.23 -12.64
C ASP A 160 1.75 -19.03 -13.95
N ALA A 161 0.45 -19.38 -13.95
CA ALA A 161 -0.38 -19.27 -15.14
C ALA A 161 -0.83 -17.83 -15.48
N GLY A 162 -0.64 -16.89 -14.56
CA GLY A 162 -1.14 -15.53 -14.66
C GLY A 162 -0.31 -14.61 -15.56
N MET A 163 -0.96 -13.92 -16.49
CA MET A 163 -0.26 -13.02 -17.44
C MET A 163 -0.10 -11.58 -16.95
N ARG A 164 -0.62 -11.24 -15.76
CA ARG A 164 -0.61 -9.87 -15.20
C ARG A 164 -0.16 -9.86 -13.74
N GLN A 165 0.80 -10.73 -13.40
CA GLN A 165 1.35 -10.76 -12.05
C GLN A 165 2.11 -9.48 -11.72
N SER A 166 2.12 -9.15 -10.44
CA SER A 166 2.89 -8.06 -9.85
C SER A 166 3.80 -8.67 -8.77
N PRO A 167 4.92 -8.04 -8.39
CA PRO A 167 5.41 -6.75 -8.84
C PRO A 167 6.08 -6.82 -10.21
N ILE A 168 6.42 -5.65 -10.78
CA ILE A 168 7.19 -5.54 -12.03
C ILE A 168 8.41 -4.64 -11.85
N ASN A 169 9.36 -4.77 -12.77
CA ASN A 169 10.41 -3.78 -12.97
C ASN A 169 9.90 -2.68 -13.91
N ILE A 170 9.87 -1.44 -13.45
CA ILE A 170 9.46 -0.28 -14.23
C ILE A 170 10.67 0.24 -15.00
N ILE A 171 10.68 0.02 -16.31
CA ILE A 171 11.70 0.58 -17.20
C ILE A 171 11.26 1.99 -17.61
N THR A 172 11.87 3.01 -17.02
CA THR A 172 11.43 4.41 -17.18
C THR A 172 11.58 4.93 -18.60
N SER A 173 12.46 4.32 -19.42
CA SER A 173 12.60 4.64 -20.84
C SER A 173 11.49 4.07 -21.73
N GLU A 174 10.71 3.10 -21.23
CA GLU A 174 9.65 2.40 -21.99
C GLU A 174 8.24 2.81 -21.56
N VAL A 175 8.11 3.63 -20.51
CA VAL A 175 6.82 4.08 -19.98
C VAL A 175 6.72 5.59 -19.98
N THR A 176 5.48 6.08 -20.15
CA THR A 176 5.18 7.49 -19.90
C THR A 176 4.92 7.66 -18.42
N MET A 177 5.82 8.38 -17.73
CA MET A 177 5.55 8.84 -16.39
C MET A 177 4.41 9.86 -16.42
N VAL A 178 3.38 9.61 -15.63
CA VAL A 178 2.29 10.55 -15.45
C VAL A 178 2.78 11.72 -14.60
N GLY A 179 2.38 12.94 -15.00
CA GLY A 179 2.84 14.20 -14.43
C GLY A 179 2.27 14.51 -13.04
N LYS A 180 2.62 15.70 -12.54
CA LYS A 180 2.28 16.28 -11.23
C LYS A 180 0.79 16.55 -10.99
N ASP A 181 -0.11 15.88 -11.72
CA ASP A 181 -1.55 15.92 -11.45
C ASP A 181 -1.72 15.29 -10.08
N ASN A 182 -1.82 16.17 -9.08
CA ASN A 182 -1.54 15.82 -7.70
C ASN A 182 -2.59 14.82 -7.23
N PHE A 183 -2.20 13.56 -7.09
CA PHE A 183 -3.01 12.56 -6.42
C PHE A 183 -3.49 13.07 -5.04
N LEU A 184 -2.73 13.99 -4.44
CA LEU A 184 -3.11 14.78 -3.25
C LEU A 184 -4.46 15.51 -3.36
N ALA A 185 -4.89 15.97 -4.55
CA ALA A 185 -6.21 16.57 -4.73
C ALA A 185 -7.33 15.52 -4.80
N ALA A 186 -6.99 14.28 -5.14
CA ALA A 186 -7.92 13.16 -5.15
C ALA A 186 -8.01 12.46 -3.78
N THR A 187 -7.07 12.72 -2.86
CA THR A 187 -7.02 12.11 -1.52
C THR A 187 -7.70 12.95 -0.45
N SER A 188 -8.43 12.26 0.40
CA SER A 188 -8.93 12.79 1.68
C SER A 188 -8.48 11.83 2.79
N TRP A 189 -7.24 12.01 3.22
CA TRP A 189 -6.71 11.33 4.41
C TRP A 189 -6.81 12.29 5.60
N LYS A 190 -7.42 11.83 6.68
CA LYS A 190 -7.55 12.61 7.92
C LYS A 190 -6.52 12.10 8.92
N PRO A 191 -6.13 12.92 9.91
CA PRO A 191 -5.38 12.43 11.04
C PRO A 191 -6.13 11.29 11.73
N VAL A 192 -5.46 10.16 11.94
CA VAL A 192 -6.09 8.94 12.51
C VAL A 192 -5.33 8.47 13.74
N SER A 193 -6.04 8.21 14.83
CA SER A 193 -5.52 7.58 16.04
C SER A 193 -6.01 6.13 16.17
N HIS A 194 -5.54 5.43 17.22
CA HIS A 194 -5.94 4.05 17.54
C HIS A 194 -5.69 3.06 16.40
N LEU A 195 -4.50 3.13 15.82
CA LEU A 195 -4.11 2.25 14.72
C LEU A 195 -3.81 0.87 15.27
N GLN A 196 -4.24 -0.16 14.55
CA GLN A 196 -3.78 -1.52 14.78
C GLN A 196 -2.65 -1.83 13.81
N VAL A 197 -1.49 -2.17 14.37
CA VAL A 197 -0.35 -2.64 13.60
C VAL A 197 -0.19 -4.13 13.83
N THR A 198 -0.23 -4.89 12.74
CA THR A 198 -0.11 -6.35 12.74
C THR A 198 1.10 -6.77 11.93
N ASN A 199 1.98 -7.57 12.54
CA ASN A 199 3.00 -8.29 11.79
C ASN A 199 2.39 -9.59 11.27
N THR A 200 2.08 -9.64 9.97
CA THR A 200 1.48 -10.84 9.36
C THR A 200 2.50 -11.97 9.12
N GLY A 201 3.78 -11.69 9.34
CA GLY A 201 4.90 -12.52 8.91
C GLY A 201 5.41 -12.15 7.52
N ASN A 202 4.59 -11.48 6.69
CA ASN A 202 4.94 -11.11 5.32
C ASN A 202 4.88 -9.61 5.03
N THR A 203 4.17 -8.86 5.85
CA THR A 203 4.10 -7.39 5.79
C THR A 203 3.80 -6.85 7.19
N LEU A 204 4.23 -5.62 7.45
CA LEU A 204 3.71 -4.86 8.59
C LEU A 204 2.46 -4.14 8.10
N GLN A 205 1.30 -4.64 8.50
CA GLN A 205 0.03 -4.07 8.12
C GLN A 205 -0.47 -3.12 9.20
N ILE A 206 -0.75 -1.89 8.80
CA ILE A 206 -1.35 -0.86 9.63
C ILE A 206 -2.78 -0.65 9.13
N ALA A 207 -3.74 -0.89 10.01
CA ALA A 207 -5.16 -0.77 9.69
C ALA A 207 -5.86 0.13 10.73
N SER A 208 -6.82 0.91 10.24
CA SER A 208 -7.79 1.63 11.05
C SER A 208 -9.08 1.79 10.27
N HIS A 209 -10.20 1.96 10.98
CA HIS A 209 -11.53 2.06 10.39
C HIS A 209 -11.72 3.31 9.51
N GLN A 210 -10.86 4.33 9.63
CA GLN A 210 -11.03 5.62 8.95
C GLN A 210 -9.72 6.24 8.41
N LEU A 211 -8.82 5.43 7.82
CA LEU A 211 -7.56 5.93 7.22
C LEU A 211 -7.76 6.98 6.10
N GLY A 212 -8.94 7.02 5.51
CA GLY A 212 -9.36 8.05 4.55
C GLY A 212 -9.95 7.48 3.27
N TYR A 213 -10.14 8.34 2.28
CA TYR A 213 -10.79 8.01 1.02
C TYR A 213 -10.07 8.65 -0.17
N VAL A 214 -10.28 8.07 -1.34
CA VAL A 214 -9.81 8.61 -2.62
C VAL A 214 -10.94 8.52 -3.64
N THR A 215 -11.10 9.58 -4.43
CA THR A 215 -11.99 9.59 -5.59
C THR A 215 -11.16 9.62 -6.86
N LEU A 216 -11.33 8.61 -7.72
CA LEU A 216 -10.65 8.56 -9.03
C LEU A 216 -11.69 8.63 -10.14
N ILE A 217 -11.33 9.23 -11.27
CA ILE A 217 -12.18 9.17 -12.46
C ILE A 217 -11.95 7.82 -13.16
N GLY A 218 -13.04 7.07 -13.35
CA GLY A 218 -13.08 5.82 -14.10
C GLY A 218 -12.82 6.04 -15.59
N GLN A 219 -12.57 4.95 -16.31
CA GLN A 219 -12.38 5.02 -17.77
C GLN A 219 -13.64 5.45 -18.52
N ASP A 220 -14.80 5.28 -17.90
CA ASP A 220 -16.11 5.73 -18.37
C ASP A 220 -16.37 7.22 -18.07
N GLY A 221 -15.43 7.91 -17.43
CA GLY A 221 -15.54 9.33 -17.06
C GLY A 221 -16.30 9.59 -15.76
N PHE A 222 -16.76 8.55 -15.05
CA PHE A 222 -17.50 8.70 -13.79
C PHE A 222 -16.59 8.56 -12.56
N PRO A 223 -16.89 9.26 -11.45
CA PRO A 223 -16.13 9.10 -10.22
C PRO A 223 -16.32 7.71 -9.59
N GLU A 224 -15.21 7.10 -9.23
CA GLU A 224 -15.11 5.87 -8.45
C GLU A 224 -14.54 6.17 -7.06
N TYR A 225 -15.24 5.71 -6.02
CA TYR A 225 -14.86 5.96 -4.63
C TYR A 225 -14.13 4.78 -4.03
N TYR A 226 -13.06 5.07 -3.31
CA TYR A 226 -12.25 4.07 -2.61
C TYR A 226 -11.99 4.50 -1.17
N SER A 227 -12.04 3.57 -0.23
CA SER A 227 -11.56 3.80 1.14
C SER A 227 -10.16 3.20 1.31
N VAL A 228 -9.30 3.85 2.09
CA VAL A 228 -8.03 3.28 2.51
C VAL A 228 -8.30 2.13 3.48
N ALA A 229 -7.91 0.92 3.11
CA ALA A 229 -8.11 -0.29 3.89
C ALA A 229 -6.91 -0.57 4.82
N SER A 230 -5.70 -0.35 4.33
CA SER A 230 -4.47 -0.60 5.07
C SER A 230 -3.29 0.19 4.48
N ILE A 231 -2.29 0.44 5.33
CA ILE A 231 -0.93 0.78 4.92
C ILE A 231 -0.07 -0.45 5.18
N GLU A 232 0.71 -0.89 4.21
CA GLU A 232 1.49 -2.12 4.28
C GLU A 232 2.96 -1.82 3.95
N LEU A 233 3.89 -2.37 4.73
CA LEU A 233 5.32 -2.20 4.54
C LEU A 233 5.96 -3.52 4.13
N HIS A 234 6.63 -3.51 2.98
CA HIS A 234 7.32 -4.64 2.39
C HIS A 234 8.82 -4.36 2.38
N MET A 235 9.64 -5.36 2.70
CA MET A 235 11.08 -5.21 2.78
C MET A 235 11.81 -6.47 2.28
N PRO A 236 12.68 -6.39 1.26
CA PRO A 236 12.99 -5.20 0.44
C PRO A 236 11.79 -4.73 -0.40
N SER A 237 11.96 -3.69 -1.22
CA SER A 237 10.88 -3.30 -2.14
C SER A 237 10.50 -4.44 -3.07
N GLU A 238 9.22 -4.54 -3.40
CA GLU A 238 8.69 -5.54 -4.32
C GLU A 238 8.91 -5.08 -5.76
N HIS A 239 8.54 -3.83 -6.08
CA HIS A 239 8.83 -3.20 -7.36
C HIS A 239 10.30 -2.81 -7.47
N CYS A 240 10.76 -2.78 -8.72
CA CYS A 240 12.04 -2.19 -9.11
C CYS A 240 11.79 -1.04 -10.09
N ILE A 241 12.72 -0.07 -10.14
CA ILE A 241 12.72 1.01 -11.13
C ILE A 241 14.07 0.99 -11.82
N ASP A 242 14.09 0.81 -13.14
CA ASP A 242 15.31 0.66 -13.96
C ASP A 242 16.26 -0.43 -13.41
N GLY A 243 15.69 -1.53 -12.90
CA GLY A 243 16.41 -2.63 -12.25
C GLY A 243 16.95 -2.31 -10.85
N ARG A 244 16.69 -1.11 -10.31
CA ARG A 244 17.03 -0.77 -8.93
C ARG A 244 15.92 -1.20 -7.98
N GLN A 245 16.26 -2.07 -7.04
CA GLN A 245 15.45 -2.38 -5.86
C GLN A 245 15.74 -1.37 -4.73
N PHE A 246 14.70 -0.96 -4.02
CA PHE A 246 14.77 -0.02 -2.91
C PHE A 246 14.83 -0.74 -1.56
N ALA A 247 15.13 0.00 -0.48
CA ALA A 247 15.35 -0.58 0.84
C ALA A 247 14.07 -1.22 1.40
N ALA A 248 12.93 -0.61 1.12
CA ALA A 248 11.59 -1.11 1.44
C ALA A 248 10.57 -0.48 0.47
N GLU A 249 9.31 -0.86 0.59
CA GLU A 249 8.20 -0.30 -0.17
C GLU A 249 6.98 -0.14 0.74
N LEU A 250 6.32 1.01 0.64
CA LEU A 250 5.08 1.31 1.34
C LEU A 250 3.93 1.21 0.35
N HIS A 251 2.94 0.40 0.70
CA HIS A 251 1.68 0.27 -0.01
C HIS A 251 0.57 0.98 0.74
N VAL A 252 -0.17 1.87 0.08
CA VAL A 252 -1.47 2.36 0.57
C VAL A 252 -2.56 1.64 -0.19
N VAL A 253 -3.19 0.66 0.45
CA VAL A 253 -4.17 -0.22 -0.17
C VAL A 253 -5.56 0.41 -0.04
N HIS A 254 -6.16 0.72 -1.18
CA HIS A 254 -7.51 1.23 -1.25
C HIS A 254 -8.47 0.17 -1.78
N LYS A 255 -9.67 0.10 -1.19
CA LYS A 255 -10.74 -0.83 -1.60
C LYS A 255 -11.90 -0.04 -2.18
N ARG A 256 -12.39 -0.48 -3.35
CA ARG A 256 -13.53 0.15 -4.01
C ARG A 256 -14.76 0.08 -3.12
N GLN A 257 -15.42 1.22 -2.94
CA GLN A 257 -16.71 1.33 -2.28
C GLN A 257 -17.80 1.04 -3.32
N LYS A 258 -18.49 -0.10 -3.18
CA LYS A 258 -19.66 -0.42 -4.04
C LYS A 258 -20.88 0.43 -3.69
N TYR A 259 -20.93 0.87 -2.44
CA TYR A 259 -21.93 1.76 -1.88
C TYR A 259 -21.15 2.80 -1.09
N VAL A 260 -21.46 4.09 -1.26
CA VAL A 260 -21.02 5.12 -0.30
C VAL A 260 -21.85 4.88 0.95
N ALA A 261 -21.46 3.88 1.73
CA ALA A 261 -22.12 3.54 2.98
C ALA A 261 -21.71 4.62 3.99
N PHE A 262 -22.60 5.59 4.20
CA PHE A 262 -22.64 6.24 5.50
C PHE A 262 -22.99 5.12 6.48
N VAL A 263 -22.06 4.83 7.39
CA VAL A 263 -22.31 3.85 8.43
C VAL A 263 -23.35 4.45 9.34
N GLU A 264 -24.60 4.04 9.15
CA GLU A 264 -25.46 3.63 10.24
C GLU A 264 -26.47 2.63 9.68
N ASP A 265 -26.07 1.36 9.85
CA ASP A 265 -26.85 0.15 9.68
C ASP A 265 -27.35 -0.27 8.29
N ALA A 266 -27.13 -1.56 8.06
CA ALA A 266 -27.56 -2.38 6.94
C ALA A 266 -28.99 -2.09 6.48
N LEU A 267 -29.19 -1.76 5.20
CA LEU A 267 -30.46 -2.04 4.51
C LEU A 267 -30.20 -2.37 3.02
N GLU A 268 -30.89 -3.40 2.55
CA GLU A 268 -30.63 -4.17 1.32
C GLU A 268 -30.91 -3.45 -0.02
N ASP A 269 -31.39 -2.21 -0.05
CA ASP A 269 -31.78 -1.52 -1.30
C ASP A 269 -31.45 -0.02 -1.28
N ALA A 270 -30.19 0.35 -1.57
CA ALA A 270 -29.79 1.76 -1.56
C ALA A 270 -30.28 2.53 -2.81
N PHE A 271 -31.36 3.29 -2.63
CA PHE A 271 -31.81 4.40 -3.48
C PHE A 271 -30.94 5.66 -3.27
N PRO A 272 -30.83 6.59 -4.26
CA PRO A 272 -30.06 7.81 -4.07
C PRO A 272 -30.66 8.71 -2.98
N LEU A 273 -29.80 9.23 -2.11
CA LEU A 273 -30.14 10.32 -1.21
C LEU A 273 -30.19 11.62 -2.02
N VAL A 274 -31.41 12.16 -2.17
CA VAL A 274 -31.63 13.54 -2.61
C VAL A 274 -32.13 14.31 -1.41
N THR A 275 -31.39 15.31 -0.97
CA THR A 275 -31.82 16.25 0.07
C THR A 275 -31.99 17.61 -0.55
N ALA A 276 -33.24 18.10 -0.58
CA ALA A 276 -33.58 19.45 -0.99
C ALA A 276 -34.08 20.22 0.23
N PHE A 277 -33.54 21.42 0.43
CA PHE A 277 -34.02 22.36 1.45
C PHE A 277 -34.76 23.50 0.73
N LEU A 278 -36.02 23.72 1.09
CA LEU A 278 -36.76 24.91 0.67
C LEU A 278 -36.53 25.99 1.71
N LEU A 279 -36.10 27.17 1.25
CA LEU A 279 -35.84 28.33 2.09
C LEU A 279 -36.99 29.33 1.91
N ASP A 280 -37.39 29.99 3.00
CA ASP A 280 -38.37 31.08 3.00
C ASP A 280 -37.79 32.31 3.71
N ILE A 281 -38.41 33.48 3.48
CA ILE A 281 -37.96 34.77 4.01
C ILE A 281 -38.33 34.86 5.50
N GLY A 282 -37.30 34.88 6.36
CA GLY A 282 -37.43 35.18 7.78
C GLY A 282 -37.07 36.64 8.12
N THR A 283 -37.36 37.06 9.35
CA THR A 283 -36.98 38.39 9.87
C THR A 283 -35.54 38.45 10.37
N ASP A 284 -34.87 37.30 10.52
CA ASP A 284 -33.52 37.15 11.05
C ASP A 284 -32.62 36.39 10.07
N ASP A 285 -31.31 36.65 10.13
CA ASP A 285 -30.31 35.97 9.30
C ASP A 285 -30.19 34.48 9.64
N SER A 286 -30.10 33.63 8.61
CA SER A 286 -29.89 32.19 8.81
C SER A 286 -28.45 31.89 9.22
N LEU A 287 -28.28 31.35 10.43
CA LEU A 287 -27.00 30.87 10.95
C LEU A 287 -26.34 29.77 10.09
N LEU A 288 -27.12 29.08 9.26
CA LEU A 288 -26.63 28.10 8.30
C LEU A 288 -26.15 28.79 7.02
N LEU A 289 -26.89 29.79 6.51
CA LEU A 289 -26.51 30.51 5.30
C LEU A 289 -25.33 31.44 5.51
N THR A 290 -25.14 31.96 6.72
CA THR A 290 -23.94 32.73 7.10
C THR A 290 -22.67 31.89 7.14
N GLN A 291 -22.76 30.55 7.16
CA GLN A 291 -21.60 29.64 7.05
C GLN A 291 -21.20 29.35 5.60
N PHE A 292 -22.06 29.69 4.62
CA PHE A 292 -21.75 29.61 3.20
C PHE A 292 -21.15 30.92 2.66
N TYR A 293 -20.91 31.89 3.55
CA TYR A 293 -20.09 33.08 3.30
C TYR A 293 -18.71 32.93 3.92
#